data_AF-A0A4V0I602-F1
#
_entry.id   AF-A0A4V0I602-F1
#
_cell.length_a   1.000
_cell.length_b   1.000
_cell.length_c   1.000
_cell.angle_alpha   90.00
_cell.angle_beta   90.00
_cell.angle_gamma   90.00
#
_symmetry.space_group_name_H-M   'P 1'
#
loop_
_entity.id
_entity.type
_entity.pdbx_description
1 polymer ?
#
loop_
_entity_poly.entity_id
_entity_poly.type
_entity_poly.pdbx_seq_one_letter_code
_entity_poly.pdbx_strand_id
1 'polypeptide(L)' 'MTAVVETPLELLESVAGMRFPPRTDARLQSLMDRNTNGVLTPDERVELESLVELSESIAVVRAKALRVLGRKSP' A
#
# COMPACT_ATOMS: atom_id res chain seq x y z
N MET A 1 20.82 -5.90 -19.17
CA MET A 1 21.86 -5.23 -18.34
C MET A 1 21.18 -4.75 -17.07
N THR A 2 21.58 -5.26 -15.90
CA THR A 2 21.02 -4.81 -14.63
C THR A 2 21.89 -3.66 -14.12
N ALA A 3 21.37 -2.44 -14.12
CA ALA A 3 22.06 -1.30 -13.52
C ALA A 3 21.91 -1.38 -12.00
N VAL A 4 23.02 -1.42 -11.27
CA VAL A 4 23.04 -1.30 -9.82
C VAL A 4 23.16 0.17 -9.48
N VAL A 5 22.24 0.70 -8.68
CA VAL A 5 22.25 2.09 -8.22
C VAL A 5 22.45 2.07 -6.71
N GLU A 6 23.46 2.80 -6.22
CA GLU A 6 23.65 3.00 -4.79
C GLU A 6 22.47 3.80 -4.21
N THR A 7 21.90 3.31 -3.11
CA THR A 7 20.72 3.90 -2.49
C THR A 7 20.98 4.10 -0.99
N PRO A 8 20.70 5.28 -0.42
CA PRO A 8 20.80 5.50 1.02
C PRO A 8 19.90 4.52 1.80
N LEU A 9 20.43 3.97 2.89
CA LEU A 9 19.67 3.04 3.75
C LEU A 9 18.36 3.66 4.24
N GLU A 10 18.41 4.93 4.65
CA GLU A 10 17.25 5.70 5.13
C GLU A 10 16.11 5.78 4.09
N LEU A 11 16.46 5.86 2.79
CA LEU A 11 15.46 5.85 1.73
C LEU A 11 14.78 4.48 1.63
N LEU A 12 15.56 3.39 1.67
CA LEU A 12 15.03 2.03 1.68
C LEU A 12 14.14 1.77 2.89
N GLU A 13 14.52 2.27 4.06
CA GLU A 13 13.73 2.16 5.29
C GLU A 13 12.42 2.96 5.19
N SER A 14 12.47 4.16 4.61
CA SER A 14 11.27 4.98 4.36
C SER A 14 10.29 4.28 3.42
N VAL A 15 10.81 3.66 2.34
CA VAL A 15 9.98 2.88 1.40
C VAL A 15 9.44 1.61 2.07
N ALA A 16 10.24 0.92 2.88
CA ALA A 16 9.80 -0.23 3.67
C ALA A 16 8.74 0.14 4.73
N GLY A 17 8.71 1.40 5.17
CA GLY A 17 7.71 1.96 6.07
C GLY A 17 6.49 2.55 5.36
N MET A 18 6.42 2.53 4.03
CA MET A 18 5.34 3.18 3.29
C MET A 18 3.98 2.52 3.57
N ARG A 19 3.04 3.36 3.98
CA ARG A 19 1.65 3.03 4.32
C ARG A 19 0.75 4.16 3.85
N PHE A 20 -0.56 3.91 3.83
CA PHE A 20 -1.51 5.00 3.68
C PHE A 20 -1.42 5.98 4.86
N PRO A 21 -1.71 7.27 4.61
CA PRO A 21 -2.03 8.19 5.69
C PRO A 21 -3.20 7.65 6.53
N PRO A 22 -3.21 7.86 7.86
CA PRO A 22 -4.23 7.27 8.75
C PRO A 22 -5.68 7.55 8.32
N ARG A 23 -5.95 8.73 7.77
CA ARG A 23 -7.28 9.10 7.27
C ARG A 23 -7.69 8.27 6.04
N THR A 24 -6.76 8.03 5.13
CA THR A 24 -6.99 7.24 3.92
C THR A 24 -7.17 5.77 4.27
N ASP A 25 -6.36 5.26 5.20
CA ASP A 25 -6.47 3.90 5.71
C ASP A 25 -7.84 3.65 6.38
N ALA A 26 -8.27 4.58 7.26
CA ALA A 26 -9.59 4.53 7.88
C ALA A 26 -10.73 4.61 6.85
N ARG A 27 -10.57 5.39 5.78
CA ARG A 27 -11.55 5.47 4.70
C ARG A 27 -11.64 4.14 3.93
N LEU A 28 -10.50 3.56 3.58
CA LEU A 28 -10.42 2.25 2.93
C LEU A 28 -11.11 1.18 3.81
N GLN A 29 -10.81 1.14 5.11
CA GLN A 29 -11.46 0.20 6.04
C GLN A 29 -12.98 0.37 6.08
N SER A 30 -13.47 1.60 6.20
CA SER A 30 -14.91 1.88 6.22
C SER A 30 -15.61 1.45 4.92
N LEU A 31 -14.96 1.64 3.76
CA LEU A 31 -15.49 1.20 2.48
C LEU A 31 -15.49 -0.32 2.35
N MET A 32 -14.44 -1.00 2.82
CA MET A 32 -14.40 -2.48 2.85
C MET A 32 -15.53 -3.05 3.72
N ASP A 33 -15.73 -2.51 4.93
CA ASP A 33 -16.80 -2.95 5.84
C ASP A 33 -18.19 -2.77 5.20
N ARG A 34 -18.41 -1.66 4.51
CA ARG A 34 -19.65 -1.38 3.79
C ARG A 34 -19.82 -2.23 2.52
N ASN A 35 -18.73 -2.56 1.83
CA ASN A 35 -18.73 -3.48 0.70
C ASN A 35 -19.16 -4.88 1.12
N THR A 36 -18.63 -5.38 2.25
CA THR A 36 -19.04 -6.67 2.84
C THR A 36 -20.54 -6.71 3.13
N ASN A 37 -21.11 -5.59 3.55
CA ASN A 37 -22.55 -5.46 3.80
C ASN A 37 -23.37 -5.18 2.52
N GLY A 38 -22.73 -5.02 1.35
CA GLY A 38 -23.40 -4.76 0.07
C GLY A 38 -24.01 -3.35 -0.06
N VAL A 39 -23.63 -2.40 0.79
CA VAL A 39 -24.25 -1.06 0.91
C VAL A 39 -23.42 0.07 0.31
N LEU A 40 -22.49 -0.24 -0.61
CA LEU A 40 -21.75 0.78 -1.35
C LEU A 40 -22.58 1.36 -2.48
N THR A 41 -22.56 2.68 -2.58
CA THR A 41 -23.02 3.39 -3.77
C THR A 41 -22.09 3.13 -4.96
N PRO A 42 -22.51 3.40 -6.20
CA PRO A 42 -21.64 3.27 -7.37
C PRO A 42 -20.33 4.06 -7.25
N ASP A 43 -20.38 5.31 -6.78
CA ASP A 43 -19.19 6.15 -6.62
C ASP A 43 -18.24 5.59 -5.56
N GLU A 44 -18.78 5.05 -4.47
CA GLU A 44 -17.96 4.46 -3.41
C GLU A 44 -17.31 3.14 -3.82
N ARG A 45 -17.90 2.40 -4.77
CA ARG A 45 -17.25 1.23 -5.36
C ARG A 45 -16.02 1.63 -6.16
N VAL A 46 -16.14 2.68 -6.98
CA VAL A 46 -15.01 3.21 -7.75
C VAL A 46 -13.91 3.75 -6.82
N GLU A 47 -14.29 4.44 -5.74
CA GLU A 47 -13.34 4.89 -4.72
C GLU A 47 -12.63 3.71 -4.05
N LEU A 48 -13.38 2.68 -3.63
CA LEU A 48 -12.82 1.48 -3.02
C LEU A 48 -11.84 0.76 -3.96
N GLU A 49 -12.23 0.54 -5.22
CA GLU A 49 -11.38 -0.09 -6.23
C GLU A 49 -10.05 0.67 -6.39
N SER A 50 -10.12 2.00 -6.51
CA SER A 50 -8.94 2.86 -6.64
C SER A 50 -8.02 2.80 -5.41
N LEU A 51 -8.61 2.77 -4.20
CA LEU A 51 -7.84 2.67 -2.96
C LEU A 51 -7.19 1.28 -2.79
N VAL A 52 -7.88 0.21 -3.19
CA VAL A 52 -7.34 -1.16 -3.16
C VAL A 52 -6.16 -1.29 -4.13
N GLU A 53 -6.30 -0.83 -5.37
CA GLU A 53 -5.21 -0.86 -6.37
C GLU A 53 -3.95 -0.13 -5.87
N LEU A 54 -4.14 1.03 -5.26
CA LEU A 54 -3.03 1.78 -4.67
C LEU A 54 -2.42 1.05 -3.47
N SER A 55 -3.24 0.38 -2.65
CA SER A 55 -2.76 -0.42 -1.51
C SER A 55 -1.86 -1.57 -1.95
N GLU A 56 -2.21 -2.25 -3.05
CA GLU A 56 -1.44 -3.35 -3.61
C GLU A 56 -0.11 -2.85 -4.18
N SER A 57 -0.15 -1.72 -4.88
CA SER A 57 1.06 -1.06 -5.41
C SER A 57 2.04 -0.70 -4.29
N ILE A 58 1.54 -0.12 -3.19
CA ILE A 58 2.36 0.17 -2.00
C ILE A 58 2.92 -1.13 -1.40
N ALA A 59 2.10 -2.17 -1.28
CA ALA A 59 2.53 -3.45 -0.71
C ALA A 59 3.66 -4.10 -1.52
N VAL A 60 3.61 -4.05 -2.85
CA VAL A 60 4.66 -4.58 -3.74
C VAL A 60 5.97 -3.83 -3.55
N VAL A 61 5.94 -2.49 -3.55
CA VAL A 61 7.15 -1.68 -3.39
C VAL A 61 7.74 -1.87 -1.98
N ARG A 62 6.88 -1.91 -0.95
CA ARG A 62 7.27 -2.20 0.43
C ARG A 62 7.95 -3.56 0.56
N ALA A 63 7.38 -4.60 -0.04
CA ALA A 63 7.94 -5.96 -0.02
C ALA A 63 9.31 -6.02 -0.71
N LYS A 64 9.50 -5.31 -1.82
CA LYS A 64 10.80 -5.20 -2.50
C LYS A 64 11.84 -4.52 -1.60
N ALA A 65 11.50 -3.42 -0.94
CA ALA A 65 12.40 -2.74 -0.02
C ALA A 65 12.78 -3.64 1.18
N LEU A 66 11.80 -4.31 1.79
CA LEU A 66 12.04 -5.24 2.90
C LEU A 66 12.96 -6.40 2.49
N ARG A 67 12.76 -6.95 1.29
CA ARG A 67 13.65 -8.00 0.74
C ARG A 67 15.09 -7.51 0.61
N VAL A 68 15.32 -6.29 0.12
CA VAL A 68 16.66 -5.69 0.02
C VAL A 68 17.27 -5.47 1.41
N LEU A 69 16.45 -5.07 2.39
CA LEU A 69 16.87 -4.91 3.79
C LEU A 69 17.09 -6.23 4.54
N GLY A 70 16.80 -7.39 3.94
CA GLY A 70 16.86 -8.70 4.61
C GLY A 70 15.78 -8.89 5.68
N ARG A 71 14.70 -8.10 5.66
CA ARG A 71 13.59 -8.14 6.62
C ARG A 71 12.41 -8.91 6.02
N LYS A 72 11.67 -9.66 6.84
CA LYS A 72 10.39 -10.26 6.42
C LYS A 72 9.30 -9.20 6.54
N SER A 73 8.36 -9.18 5.58
CA SER A 73 7.11 -8.45 5.78
C SER A 73 6.39 -9.03 7.00
N PRO A 74 6.02 -8.20 8.00
CA PRO A 74 5.07 -8.61 9.02
C PRO A 74 3.68 -8.84 8.41
#